data_AF-A0A2S7QRL2-F1
#
_entry.id   AF-A0A2S7QRL2-F1
#
_cell.length_a   1.000
_cell.length_b   1.000
_cell.length_c   1.000
_cell.angle_alpha   90.00
_cell.angle_beta   90.00
_cell.angle_gamma   90.00
#
_symmetry.space_group_name_H-M   'P 1'
#
loop_
_entity.id
_entity.type
_entity.pdbx_description
1 polymer ?
#
loop_
_entity_poly.entity_id
_entity_poly.type
_entity_poly.pdbx_seq_one_letter_code
_entity_poly.pdbx_strand_id
1 'polypeptide(L)'
;MTGSNHHRDVELLPGTEILLHPNENNVLIESDKELELIPAPSDDPSDPLNWSPKWKAIVIVNQAIFVFTSVLTPFSITPLTPIFIETFHIDIPQMSNYSMCLQFGAVAIALGYANLVLVPLANVFGRRFVVFLCGFICFMANIWQALVTSYPSFIGARVLSGLGAAANESLMPMIVCDLMFLHQRGLWMGVYFCTYWTGLFIGPIISGSIASHVSWRWFFWLCTILQGVR
;
A
#
# COMPACT_ATOMS: atom_id res chain seq x y z
N MET A 1 7.38 -15.69 56.29
CA MET A 1 7.29 -17.14 56.09
C MET A 1 6.47 -17.38 54.83
N THR A 2 7.10 -18.03 53.84
CA THR A 2 6.54 -18.87 52.75
C THR A 2 5.48 -18.22 51.82
N GLY A 3 5.61 -18.19 50.49
CA GLY A 3 6.29 -19.16 49.63
C GLY A 3 6.86 -18.54 48.36
N SER A 4 8.02 -19.09 47.99
CA SER A 4 8.66 -19.02 46.69
C SER A 4 7.74 -19.57 45.61
N ASN A 5 7.35 -18.74 44.65
CA ASN A 5 6.92 -19.22 43.34
C ASN A 5 7.98 -18.83 42.32
N HIS A 6 8.74 -19.83 41.90
CA HIS A 6 9.63 -19.77 40.74
C HIS A 6 8.79 -19.38 39.52
N HIS A 7 8.76 -18.10 39.17
CA HIS A 7 8.57 -17.75 37.77
C HIS A 7 9.78 -18.32 37.03
N ARG A 8 9.56 -19.40 36.28
CA ARG A 8 10.50 -19.76 35.22
C ARG A 8 10.47 -18.58 34.26
N ASP A 9 11.50 -17.76 34.35
CA ASP A 9 11.84 -16.78 33.33
C ASP A 9 12.04 -17.57 32.04
N VAL A 10 10.96 -17.72 31.27
CA VAL A 10 11.07 -18.20 29.90
C VAL A 10 11.88 -17.11 29.22
N GLU A 11 13.13 -17.43 28.88
CA GLU A 11 14.02 -16.53 28.15
C GLU A 11 13.31 -16.17 26.84
N LEU A 12 12.67 -15.00 26.83
CA LEU A 12 12.00 -14.47 25.66
C LEU A 12 13.11 -14.13 24.66
N LEU A 13 13.31 -15.03 23.70
CA LEU A 13 14.16 -14.73 22.56
C LEU A 13 13.63 -13.44 21.92
N PRO A 14 14.48 -12.43 21.67
CA PRO A 14 14.03 -11.15 21.14
C PRO A 14 13.22 -11.38 19.85
N GLY A 15 11.93 -11.00 19.89
CA GLY A 15 10.96 -11.23 18.80
C GLY A 15 9.95 -12.37 19.01
N THR A 16 9.98 -13.08 20.15
CA THR A 16 8.95 -14.06 20.52
C THR A 16 8.02 -13.46 21.57
N GLU A 17 6.70 -13.45 21.32
CA GLU A 17 5.69 -13.01 22.27
C GLU A 17 4.73 -14.14 22.62
N ILE A 18 4.39 -14.27 23.90
CA ILE A 18 3.55 -15.35 24.41
C ILE A 18 2.09 -14.95 24.21
N LEU A 19 1.40 -15.62 23.28
CA LEU A 19 -0.01 -15.33 22.97
C LEU A 19 -1.02 -16.01 23.93
N LEU A 20 -0.54 -16.94 24.76
CA LEU A 20 -1.36 -17.74 25.66
C LEU A 20 -0.59 -18.03 26.94
N HIS A 21 -1.07 -17.56 28.08
CA HIS A 21 -0.58 -18.05 29.37
C HIS A 21 -1.00 -19.51 29.56
N PRO A 22 -0.06 -20.46 29.83
CA PRO A 22 -0.43 -21.78 30.29
C PRO A 22 -0.98 -21.66 31.70
N ASN A 23 -2.29 -21.82 31.86
CA ASN A 23 -2.89 -21.99 33.18
C ASN A 23 -2.42 -23.35 33.71
N GLU A 24 -1.83 -23.39 34.91
CA GLU A 24 -1.04 -24.52 35.44
C GLU A 24 -1.77 -25.87 35.54
N ASN A 25 -3.09 -25.95 35.33
CA ASN A 25 -3.86 -27.12 35.72
C ASN A 25 -4.73 -27.82 34.67
N ASN A 26 -4.63 -27.54 33.36
CA ASN A 26 -5.27 -28.43 32.38
C ASN A 26 -4.55 -28.45 31.02
N VAL A 27 -3.84 -29.55 30.78
CA VAL A 27 -3.44 -30.03 29.45
C VAL A 27 -4.68 -30.63 28.80
N LEU A 28 -5.68 -29.82 28.41
CA LEU A 28 -6.71 -30.22 27.45
C LEU A 28 -7.20 -28.97 26.69
N ILE A 29 -7.40 -29.18 25.40
CA ILE A 29 -7.80 -28.20 24.40
C ILE A 29 -9.26 -27.84 24.65
N GLU A 30 -9.58 -26.67 25.22
CA GLU A 30 -10.96 -26.17 25.26
C GLU A 30 -11.05 -24.63 25.32
N SER A 31 -11.30 -24.06 24.13
CA SER A 31 -12.20 -22.95 23.76
C SER A 31 -12.40 -21.65 24.57
N ASP A 32 -11.71 -21.33 25.67
CA ASP A 32 -11.96 -20.03 26.34
C ASP A 32 -10.74 -19.45 27.09
N LYS A 33 -9.59 -19.42 26.40
CA LYS A 33 -8.39 -18.72 26.93
C LYS A 33 -8.50 -17.23 26.64
N GLU A 34 -8.47 -16.44 27.71
CA GLU A 34 -8.36 -14.97 27.70
C GLU A 34 -7.15 -14.57 26.84
N LEU A 35 -7.42 -14.21 25.60
CA LEU A 35 -6.43 -13.82 24.59
C LEU A 35 -5.80 -12.51 25.03
N GLU A 36 -4.51 -12.52 25.33
CA GLU A 36 -3.79 -11.29 25.65
C GLU A 36 -3.68 -10.43 24.39
N LEU A 37 -4.40 -9.31 24.40
CA LEU A 37 -4.44 -8.35 23.31
C LEU A 37 -3.15 -7.53 23.36
N ILE A 38 -2.21 -7.81 22.45
CA ILE A 38 -0.96 -7.06 22.32
C ILE A 38 -1.04 -6.17 21.07
N PRO A 39 -0.81 -4.85 21.18
CA PRO A 39 -0.60 -4.07 22.41
C PRO A 39 -1.85 -4.01 23.30
N ALA A 40 -1.65 -3.88 24.62
CA ALA A 40 -2.74 -3.76 25.58
C ALA A 40 -3.64 -2.58 25.18
N PRO A 41 -4.97 -2.78 25.05
CA PRO A 41 -5.90 -1.72 24.66
C PRO A 41 -5.82 -0.57 25.66
N SER A 42 -5.62 0.66 25.17
CA SER A 42 -5.74 1.84 26.01
C SER A 42 -7.22 2.11 26.32
N ASP A 43 -7.53 2.57 27.53
CA ASP A 43 -8.88 2.97 27.93
C ASP A 43 -9.39 4.24 27.21
N ASP A 44 -8.55 4.87 26.37
CA ASP A 44 -8.94 6.06 25.61
C ASP A 44 -9.89 5.72 24.44
N PRO A 45 -11.10 6.31 24.37
CA PRO A 45 -12.07 6.05 23.29
C PRO A 45 -11.60 6.52 21.89
N SER A 46 -10.51 7.29 21.81
CA SER A 46 -9.85 7.66 20.56
C SER A 46 -8.82 6.64 20.06
N ASP A 47 -8.54 5.58 20.83
CA ASP A 47 -7.62 4.53 20.42
C ASP A 47 -8.19 3.76 19.21
N PRO A 48 -7.50 3.75 18.05
CA PRO A 48 -7.89 2.94 16.90
C PRO A 48 -8.03 1.44 17.23
N LEU A 49 -7.44 0.97 18.33
CA LEU A 49 -7.57 -0.40 18.81
C LEU A 49 -8.98 -0.72 19.35
N ASN A 50 -9.71 0.25 19.91
CA ASN A 50 -11.04 0.05 20.50
C ASN A 50 -12.19 0.32 19.51
N TRP A 51 -11.88 0.64 18.25
CA TRP A 51 -12.90 0.91 17.24
C TRP A 51 -13.75 -0.33 16.90
N SER A 52 -15.02 -0.10 16.55
CA SER A 52 -15.90 -1.20 16.10
C SER A 52 -15.27 -1.95 14.91
N PRO A 53 -15.40 -3.28 14.85
CA PRO A 53 -14.76 -4.09 13.79
C PRO A 53 -15.24 -3.70 12.39
N LYS A 54 -16.47 -3.18 12.27
CA LYS A 54 -17.01 -2.64 11.01
C LYS A 54 -16.26 -1.39 10.56
N TRP A 55 -15.94 -0.49 11.48
CA TRP A 55 -15.21 0.73 11.16
C TRP A 55 -13.76 0.43 10.77
N LYS A 56 -13.11 -0.52 11.47
CA LYS A 56 -11.78 -1.02 11.09
C LYS A 56 -11.79 -1.62 9.67
N ALA A 57 -12.78 -2.45 9.36
CA ALA A 57 -12.92 -3.04 8.03
C ALA A 57 -13.14 -1.98 6.94
N ILE A 58 -13.95 -0.96 7.18
CA ILE A 58 -14.15 0.16 6.23
C ILE A 58 -12.83 0.88 5.94
N VAL A 59 -12.05 1.19 6.97
CA VAL A 59 -10.75 1.86 6.81
C VAL A 59 -9.79 0.97 6.01
N ILE A 60 -9.68 -0.32 6.34
CA ILE A 60 -8.80 -1.26 5.64
C ILE A 60 -9.22 -1.42 4.18
N VAL A 61 -10.52 -1.56 3.90
CA VAL A 61 -11.05 -1.68 2.53
C VAL A 61 -10.80 -0.41 1.72
N ASN A 62 -11.01 0.77 2.30
CA ASN A 62 -10.72 2.05 1.64
C ASN A 62 -9.23 2.16 1.28
N GLN A 63 -8.36 1.81 2.23
CA GLN A 63 -6.91 1.78 2.01
C GLN A 63 -6.57 0.76 0.91
N ALA A 64 -7.15 -0.46 0.95
CA ALA A 64 -6.89 -1.51 -0.04
C ALA A 64 -7.25 -1.08 -1.47
N ILE A 65 -8.40 -0.42 -1.66
CA ILE A 65 -8.81 0.16 -2.95
C ILE A 65 -7.79 1.22 -3.42
N PHE A 66 -7.24 1.99 -2.48
CA PHE A 66 -6.26 3.00 -2.79
C PHE A 66 -4.93 2.40 -3.27
N VAL A 67 -4.42 1.37 -2.58
CA VAL A 67 -3.22 0.65 -3.06
C VAL A 67 -3.48 0.00 -4.40
N PHE A 68 -4.63 -0.64 -4.56
CA PHE A 68 -5.02 -1.24 -5.83
C PHE A 68 -4.90 -0.21 -6.97
N THR A 69 -5.51 0.97 -6.81
CA THR A 69 -5.45 2.04 -7.81
C THR A 69 -4.03 2.57 -8.03
N SER A 70 -3.23 2.68 -6.96
CA SER A 70 -1.86 3.21 -7.04
C SER A 70 -0.89 2.26 -7.74
N VAL A 71 -1.13 0.95 -7.64
CA VAL A 71 -0.34 -0.09 -8.32
C VAL A 71 -0.81 -0.28 -9.77
N LEU A 72 -2.08 -0.02 -10.09
CA LEU A 72 -2.57 -0.09 -11.48
C LEU A 72 -1.82 0.86 -12.42
N THR A 73 -1.56 2.10 -12.00
CA THR A 73 -0.95 3.16 -12.83
C THR A 73 0.52 2.91 -13.25
N PRO A 74 1.44 2.45 -12.40
CA PRO A 74 2.82 2.19 -12.81
C PRO A 74 2.94 0.98 -13.73
N PHE A 75 2.13 -0.05 -13.54
CA PHE A 75 2.23 -1.32 -14.25
C PHE A 75 1.43 -1.40 -15.56
N SER A 76 0.45 -0.52 -15.75
CA SER A 76 -0.25 -0.37 -17.02
C SER A 76 0.63 0.06 -18.19
N ILE A 77 1.83 0.57 -17.92
CA ILE A 77 2.76 1.10 -18.93
C ILE A 77 3.32 0.02 -19.86
N THR A 78 3.45 -1.21 -19.36
CA THR A 78 4.07 -2.32 -20.09
C THR A 78 3.42 -2.56 -21.46
N PRO A 79 2.09 -2.74 -21.57
CA PRO A 79 1.43 -2.86 -22.88
C PRO A 79 1.26 -1.53 -23.64
N LEU A 80 1.35 -0.38 -22.96
CA LEU A 80 1.14 0.94 -23.59
C LEU A 80 2.40 1.50 -24.25
N THR A 81 3.58 1.02 -23.87
CA THR A 81 4.88 1.45 -24.42
C THR A 81 4.94 1.47 -25.96
N PRO A 82 4.53 0.41 -26.71
CA PRO A 82 4.55 0.45 -28.18
C PRO A 82 3.69 1.57 -28.77
N ILE A 83 2.52 1.84 -28.17
CA ILE A 83 1.61 2.90 -28.61
C ILE A 83 2.20 4.29 -28.33
N PHE A 84 2.92 4.45 -27.22
CA PHE A 84 3.62 5.70 -26.92
C PHE A 84 4.75 5.98 -27.90
N ILE A 85 5.48 4.95 -28.33
CA ILE A 85 6.57 5.09 -29.31
C ILE A 85 6.04 5.58 -30.65
N GLU A 86 4.89 5.06 -31.10
CA GLU A 86 4.21 5.52 -32.30
C GLU A 86 3.67 6.95 -32.14
N THR A 87 3.05 7.25 -31.00
CA THR A 87 2.45 8.57 -30.72
C THR A 87 3.49 9.68 -30.59
N PHE A 88 4.67 9.38 -30.05
CA PHE A 88 5.75 10.35 -29.84
C PHE A 88 6.83 10.30 -30.94
N HIS A 89 6.61 9.54 -32.02
CA HIS A 89 7.53 9.38 -33.15
C HIS A 89 8.98 9.06 -32.74
N ILE A 90 9.14 8.07 -31.86
CA ILE A 90 10.46 7.62 -31.40
C ILE A 90 11.00 6.59 -32.40
N ASP A 91 11.73 7.07 -33.41
CA ASP A 91 12.11 6.34 -34.65
C ASP A 91 13.06 5.13 -34.51
N ILE A 92 13.37 4.64 -33.29
CA ILE A 92 14.44 3.64 -33.11
C ILE A 92 14.00 2.47 -32.19
N PRO A 93 14.12 1.19 -32.63
CA PRO A 93 13.80 0.01 -31.81
C PRO A 93 14.61 -0.08 -30.50
N GLN A 94 15.84 0.45 -30.49
CA GLN A 94 16.68 0.52 -29.29
C GLN A 94 16.13 1.54 -28.27
N MET A 95 15.45 2.58 -28.74
CA MET A 95 14.87 3.63 -27.91
C MET A 95 13.52 3.19 -27.30
N SER A 96 12.89 2.13 -27.83
CA SER A 96 11.71 1.48 -27.25
C SER A 96 12.02 0.87 -25.87
N ASN A 97 13.02 -0.02 -25.82
CA ASN A 97 13.46 -0.64 -24.57
C ASN A 97 13.99 0.42 -23.59
N TYR A 98 14.73 1.42 -24.08
CA TYR A 98 15.20 2.54 -23.26
C TYR A 98 14.04 3.35 -22.68
N SER A 99 12.99 3.63 -23.46
CA SER A 99 11.81 4.37 -23.01
C SER A 99 11.04 3.64 -21.92
N MET A 100 10.85 2.32 -22.08
CA MET A 100 10.22 1.49 -21.06
C MET A 100 11.04 1.49 -19.76
N CYS A 101 12.35 1.26 -19.87
CA CYS A 101 13.26 1.28 -18.73
C CYS A 101 13.29 2.65 -18.04
N LEU A 102 13.25 3.74 -18.79
CA LEU A 102 13.27 5.08 -18.24
C LEU A 102 11.94 5.43 -17.54
N GLN A 103 10.80 5.05 -18.11
CA GLN A 103 9.49 5.29 -17.51
C GLN A 103 9.26 4.46 -16.24
N PHE A 104 9.68 3.19 -16.24
CA PHE A 104 9.58 2.32 -15.07
C PHE A 104 10.65 2.67 -14.02
N GLY A 105 11.90 2.87 -14.46
CA GLY A 105 13.03 3.20 -13.61
C GLY A 105 12.89 4.56 -12.93
N ALA A 106 12.36 5.58 -13.62
CA ALA A 106 12.11 6.89 -13.01
C ALA A 106 11.10 6.80 -11.86
N VAL A 107 10.04 5.99 -12.03
CA VAL A 107 9.05 5.73 -10.98
C VAL A 107 9.68 4.95 -9.82
N ALA A 108 10.45 3.90 -10.11
CA ALA A 108 11.08 3.07 -9.08
C ALA A 108 12.10 3.86 -8.23
N ILE A 109 12.90 4.72 -8.86
CA ILE A 109 13.86 5.59 -8.17
C ILE A 109 13.11 6.63 -7.33
N ALA A 110 12.12 7.31 -7.93
CA ALA A 110 11.29 8.27 -7.19
C ALA A 110 10.61 7.62 -5.98
N LEU A 111 10.15 6.38 -6.15
CA LEU A 111 9.51 5.61 -5.09
C LEU A 111 10.48 5.31 -3.94
N GLY A 112 11.69 4.83 -4.25
CA GLY A 112 12.72 4.58 -3.24
C GLY A 112 13.12 5.83 -2.45
N TYR A 113 13.38 6.94 -3.14
CA TYR A 113 13.77 8.20 -2.48
C TYR A 113 12.64 8.81 -1.66
N ALA A 114 11.40 8.76 -2.15
CA ALA A 114 10.25 9.31 -1.43
C ALA A 114 10.01 8.56 -0.11
N ASN A 115 10.17 7.23 -0.12
CA ASN A 115 9.93 6.40 1.06
C ASN A 115 10.83 6.79 2.25
N LEU A 116 12.10 7.09 1.98
CA LEU A 116 13.07 7.52 3.00
C LEU A 116 12.64 8.79 3.76
N VAL A 117 11.96 9.71 3.07
CA VAL A 117 11.48 10.97 3.67
C VAL A 117 10.07 10.81 4.25
N LEU A 118 9.21 10.05 3.60
CA LEU A 118 7.81 9.95 3.95
C LEU A 118 7.54 9.07 5.19
N VAL A 119 8.35 8.04 5.43
CA VAL A 119 8.23 7.21 6.65
C VAL A 119 8.44 8.01 7.94
N PRO A 120 9.55 8.77 8.10
CA PRO A 120 9.70 9.60 9.29
C PRO A 120 8.66 10.72 9.35
N LEU A 121 8.26 11.28 8.20
CA LEU A 121 7.21 12.29 8.14
C LEU A 121 5.87 11.76 8.65
N ALA A 122 5.50 10.51 8.31
CA ALA A 122 4.29 9.85 8.78
C ALA A 122 4.28 9.60 10.30
N ASN A 123 5.46 9.37 10.88
CA ASN A 123 5.59 9.22 12.33
C ASN A 123 5.44 10.55 13.07
N VAL A 124 5.88 11.66 12.48
CA VAL A 124 5.82 12.99 13.12
C VAL A 124 4.48 13.69 12.91
N PHE A 125 3.98 13.74 11.67
CA PHE A 125 2.77 14.49 11.30
C PHE A 125 1.48 13.66 11.41
N GLY A 126 1.61 12.38 11.78
CA GLY A 126 0.50 11.45 11.87
C GLY A 126 0.12 10.84 10.52
N ARG A 127 -0.34 9.60 10.58
CA ARG A 127 -0.53 8.75 9.40
C ARG A 127 -1.68 9.21 8.49
N ARG A 128 -2.74 9.78 9.08
CA ARG A 128 -3.92 10.25 8.33
C ARG A 128 -3.57 11.38 7.37
N PHE A 129 -2.81 12.37 7.84
CA PHE A 129 -2.44 13.53 7.03
C PHE A 129 -1.57 13.11 5.82
N VAL A 130 -0.61 12.22 6.05
CA VAL A 130 0.28 11.76 4.98
C VAL A 130 -0.47 10.96 3.91
N VAL A 131 -1.42 10.09 4.28
CA VAL A 131 -2.26 9.37 3.30
C VAL A 131 -3.05 10.34 2.40
N PHE A 132 -3.65 11.38 2.98
CA PHE A 132 -4.38 12.39 2.21
C PHE A 132 -3.46 13.19 1.28
N LEU A 133 -2.31 13.66 1.79
CA LEU A 133 -1.35 14.42 1.01
C LEU A 133 -0.83 13.60 -0.19
N CYS A 134 -0.47 12.34 0.04
CA CYS A 134 0.05 11.48 -1.01
C CYS A 134 -1.04 11.07 -2.01
N GLY A 135 -2.27 10.85 -1.54
CA GLY A 135 -3.43 10.68 -2.42
C GLY A 135 -3.65 11.87 -3.35
N PHE A 136 -3.51 13.09 -2.83
CA PHE A 136 -3.62 14.32 -3.62
C PHE A 136 -2.50 14.45 -4.66
N ILE A 137 -1.25 14.14 -4.28
CA ILE A 137 -0.10 14.14 -5.21
C ILE A 137 -0.31 13.12 -6.34
N CYS A 138 -0.75 11.90 -6.03
CA CYS A 138 -1.07 10.89 -7.05
C CYS A 138 -2.20 11.36 -7.98
N PHE A 139 -3.25 11.96 -7.44
CA PHE A 139 -4.38 12.47 -8.22
C PHE A 139 -3.93 13.56 -9.21
N MET A 140 -3.15 14.54 -8.74
CA MET A 140 -2.57 15.57 -9.61
C MET A 140 -1.63 14.99 -10.68
N ALA A 141 -0.82 14.01 -10.32
CA ALA A 141 0.09 13.35 -11.24
C ALA A 141 -0.64 12.56 -12.33
N ASN A 142 -1.78 11.94 -12.00
CA ASN A 142 -2.62 11.21 -12.96
C ASN A 142 -3.32 12.15 -13.95
N ILE A 143 -3.82 13.30 -13.48
CA ILE A 143 -4.38 14.35 -14.34
C ILE A 143 -3.30 14.87 -15.31
N TRP A 144 -2.09 15.11 -14.79
CA TRP A 144 -0.99 15.59 -15.61
C TRP A 144 -0.58 14.56 -16.68
N GLN A 145 -0.54 13.27 -16.34
CA GLN A 145 -0.31 12.20 -17.32
C GLN A 145 -1.40 12.12 -18.39
N ALA A 146 -2.67 12.37 -18.05
CA ALA A 146 -3.77 12.32 -19.00
C ALA A 146 -3.75 13.48 -20.04
N LEU A 147 -3.29 14.66 -19.61
CA LEU A 147 -3.28 15.89 -20.44
C LEU A 147 -2.00 16.07 -21.26
N VAL A 148 -1.01 15.20 -21.09
CA VAL A 148 0.30 15.43 -21.68
C VAL A 148 0.32 15.24 -23.20
N THR A 149 1.10 16.09 -23.86
CA THR A 149 1.36 16.05 -25.31
C THR A 149 2.84 15.91 -25.65
N SER A 150 3.74 16.02 -24.66
CA SER A 150 5.20 15.93 -24.84
C SER A 150 5.82 14.83 -23.97
N TYR A 151 6.72 14.04 -24.56
CA TYR A 151 7.44 12.95 -23.89
C TYR A 151 8.20 13.36 -22.61
N PRO A 152 9.01 14.45 -22.57
CA PRO A 152 9.70 14.85 -21.33
C PRO A 152 8.73 15.28 -20.23
N SER A 153 7.61 15.92 -20.58
CA SER A 153 6.58 16.25 -19.60
C SER A 153 5.88 15.00 -19.05
N PHE A 154 5.76 13.94 -19.86
CA PHE A 154 5.19 12.68 -19.40
C PHE A 154 6.09 12.02 -18.35
N ILE A 155 7.40 12.00 -18.58
CA ILE A 155 8.39 11.50 -17.61
C ILE A 155 8.32 12.29 -16.30
N GLY A 156 8.22 13.63 -16.37
CA GLY A 156 8.06 14.47 -15.17
C GLY A 156 6.81 14.10 -14.36
N ALA A 157 5.67 13.92 -15.04
CA ALA A 157 4.44 13.50 -14.40
C ALA A 157 4.53 12.09 -13.79
N ARG A 158 5.32 11.19 -14.39
CA ARG A 158 5.60 9.85 -13.88
C ARG A 158 6.44 9.88 -12.59
N VAL A 159 7.48 10.72 -12.55
CA VAL A 159 8.27 10.93 -11.32
C VAL A 159 7.35 11.38 -10.18
N LEU A 160 6.47 12.36 -10.43
CA LEU A 160 5.52 12.84 -9.43
C LEU A 160 4.54 11.75 -8.98
N SER A 161 4.06 10.92 -9.90
CA SER A 161 3.22 9.76 -9.60
C SER A 161 3.94 8.73 -8.72
N GLY A 162 5.23 8.50 -8.97
CA GLY A 162 6.07 7.60 -8.17
C GLY A 162 6.25 8.09 -6.74
N LEU A 163 6.44 9.39 -6.53
CA LEU A 163 6.54 9.99 -5.20
C LEU A 163 5.26 9.74 -4.37
N GLY A 164 4.09 9.91 -4.98
CA GLY A 164 2.82 9.66 -4.29
C GLY A 164 2.54 8.18 -4.05
N ALA A 165 2.90 7.30 -5.00
CA ALA A 165 2.70 5.85 -4.87
C ALA A 165 3.55 5.26 -3.73
N ALA A 166 4.78 5.75 -3.56
CA ALA A 166 5.73 5.31 -2.52
C ALA A 166 5.18 5.36 -1.10
N ALA A 167 4.49 6.46 -0.80
CA ALA A 167 3.92 6.68 0.52
C ALA A 167 2.91 5.58 0.83
N ASN A 168 2.11 5.22 -0.16
CA ASN A 168 0.96 4.36 0.06
C ASN A 168 1.36 2.89 0.21
N GLU A 169 2.41 2.45 -0.47
CA GLU A 169 2.98 1.11 -0.27
C GLU A 169 3.54 0.93 1.15
N SER A 170 4.10 2.00 1.73
CA SER A 170 4.76 1.95 3.05
C SER A 170 3.79 2.22 4.20
N LEU A 171 2.82 3.12 4.00
CA LEU A 171 1.79 3.47 4.98
C LEU A 171 0.77 2.36 5.17
N MET A 172 0.48 1.58 4.13
CA MET A 172 -0.50 0.50 4.21
C MET A 172 -0.19 -0.55 5.28
N PRO A 173 0.98 -1.23 5.26
CA PRO A 173 1.29 -2.22 6.27
C PRO A 173 1.33 -1.56 7.65
N MET A 174 1.88 -0.35 7.76
CA MET A 174 1.86 0.44 8.98
C MET A 174 0.45 0.60 9.56
N ILE A 175 -0.52 1.05 8.76
CA ILE A 175 -1.92 1.25 9.18
C ILE A 175 -2.55 -0.07 9.68
N VAL A 176 -2.29 -1.18 9.00
CA VAL A 176 -2.77 -2.51 9.42
C VAL A 176 -2.18 -2.91 10.78
N CYS A 177 -0.91 -2.57 11.03
CA CYS A 177 -0.24 -2.85 12.31
C CYS A 177 -0.80 -2.04 13.48
N ASP A 178 -1.30 -0.84 13.23
CA ASP A 178 -1.87 0.03 14.27
C ASP A 178 -3.33 -0.31 14.60
N LEU A 179 -4.10 -0.81 13.63
CA LEU A 179 -5.53 -1.07 13.81
C LEU A 179 -5.83 -2.47 14.37
N MET A 180 -4.92 -3.42 14.14
CA MET A 180 -5.18 -4.84 14.37
C MET A 180 -4.27 -5.41 15.45
N PHE A 181 -4.86 -6.23 16.32
CA PHE A 181 -4.12 -7.03 17.29
C PHE A 181 -3.17 -8.03 16.61
N LEU A 182 -2.08 -8.36 17.31
CA LEU A 182 -1.01 -9.21 16.77
C LEU A 182 -1.52 -10.54 16.19
N HIS A 183 -2.49 -11.18 16.85
CA HIS A 183 -3.07 -12.45 16.40
C HIS A 183 -3.77 -12.37 15.03
N GLN A 184 -4.39 -11.24 14.70
CA GLN A 184 -5.15 -11.06 13.45
C GLN A 184 -4.30 -10.40 12.35
N ARG A 185 -3.21 -9.71 12.73
CA ARG A 185 -2.35 -8.93 11.83
C ARG A 185 -1.87 -9.72 10.61
N GLY A 186 -1.51 -11.00 10.79
CA GLY A 186 -1.02 -11.85 9.69
C GLY A 186 -2.06 -12.07 8.59
N LEU A 187 -3.33 -12.32 8.96
CA LEU A 187 -4.41 -12.52 7.99
C LEU A 187 -4.67 -11.25 7.18
N TRP A 188 -4.73 -10.10 7.85
CA TRP A 188 -5.00 -8.82 7.19
C TRP A 188 -3.83 -8.36 6.30
N MET A 189 -2.60 -8.63 6.69
CA MET A 189 -1.42 -8.43 5.84
C MET A 189 -1.47 -9.33 4.59
N GLY A 190 -1.92 -10.59 4.75
CA GLY A 190 -2.15 -11.50 3.62
C GLY A 190 -3.19 -10.95 2.63
N VAL A 191 -4.35 -10.49 3.13
CA VAL A 191 -5.40 -9.86 2.30
C VAL A 191 -4.87 -8.61 1.58
N TYR A 192 -4.06 -7.80 2.26
CA TYR A 192 -3.38 -6.66 1.66
C TYR A 192 -2.50 -7.08 0.47
N PHE A 193 -1.59 -8.04 0.67
CA PHE A 193 -0.72 -8.50 -0.41
C PHE A 193 -1.52 -9.12 -1.56
N CYS A 194 -2.55 -9.90 -1.27
CA CYS A 194 -3.45 -10.41 -2.31
C CYS A 194 -4.05 -9.29 -3.15
N THR A 195 -4.51 -8.20 -2.52
CA THR A 195 -5.05 -7.03 -3.23
C THR A 195 -3.98 -6.31 -4.06
N TYR A 196 -2.78 -6.14 -3.49
CA TYR A 196 -1.63 -5.55 -4.16
C TYR A 196 -1.26 -6.33 -5.44
N TRP A 197 -1.08 -7.64 -5.33
CA TRP A 197 -0.75 -8.51 -6.46
C TRP A 197 -1.90 -8.60 -7.46
N THR A 198 -3.15 -8.58 -7.00
CA THR A 198 -4.31 -8.55 -7.90
C THR A 198 -4.32 -7.25 -8.73
N GLY A 199 -4.03 -6.10 -8.13
CA GLY A 199 -3.85 -4.84 -8.85
C GLY A 199 -2.71 -4.90 -9.86
N LEU A 200 -1.61 -5.53 -9.49
CA LEU A 200 -0.46 -5.72 -10.37
C LEU A 200 -0.81 -6.49 -11.65
N PHE A 201 -1.54 -7.60 -11.53
CA PHE A 201 -1.91 -8.44 -12.69
C PHE A 201 -3.04 -7.81 -13.52
N ILE A 202 -4.00 -7.15 -12.87
CA ILE A 202 -5.14 -6.53 -13.55
C ILE A 202 -4.73 -5.27 -14.33
N GLY A 203 -3.72 -4.52 -13.85
CA GLY A 203 -3.21 -3.29 -14.48
C GLY A 203 -2.95 -3.40 -15.98
N PRO A 204 -2.03 -4.27 -16.42
CA PRO A 204 -1.72 -4.44 -17.84
C PRO A 204 -2.89 -5.03 -18.65
N ILE A 205 -3.76 -5.82 -18.03
CA ILE A 205 -4.94 -6.39 -18.71
C ILE A 205 -5.93 -5.28 -19.07
N ILE A 206 -6.26 -4.42 -18.10
CA ILE A 206 -7.17 -3.29 -18.31
C ILE A 206 -6.56 -2.29 -19.29
N SER A 207 -5.28 -1.94 -19.13
CA SER A 207 -4.66 -0.93 -19.98
C SER A 207 -4.49 -1.40 -21.43
N GLY A 208 -4.16 -2.67 -21.63
CA GLY A 208 -4.08 -3.26 -22.97
C GLY A 208 -5.43 -3.24 -23.69
N SER A 209 -6.51 -3.61 -23.00
CA SER A 209 -7.86 -3.60 -23.57
C SER A 209 -8.38 -2.18 -23.84
N ILE A 210 -8.16 -1.23 -22.93
CA ILE A 210 -8.59 0.16 -23.15
C ILE A 210 -7.82 0.81 -24.31
N ALA A 211 -6.55 0.46 -24.46
CA ALA A 211 -5.72 0.97 -25.53
C ALA A 211 -6.16 0.51 -26.92
N SER A 212 -6.71 -0.70 -27.04
CA SER A 212 -7.22 -1.22 -28.33
C SER A 212 -8.57 -0.65 -28.74
N HIS A 213 -9.38 -0.15 -27.80
CA HIS A 213 -10.77 0.25 -28.07
C HIS A 213 -11.05 1.75 -28.05
N VAL A 214 -10.37 2.55 -27.22
CA VAL A 214 -10.74 3.96 -27.01
C VAL A 214 -9.57 4.90 -27.22
N SER A 215 -8.57 4.85 -26.33
CA SER A 215 -7.31 5.62 -26.36
C SER A 215 -6.55 5.40 -25.05
N TRP A 216 -5.22 5.47 -25.07
CA TRP A 216 -4.39 5.36 -23.86
C TRP A 216 -4.67 6.44 -22.81
N ARG A 217 -5.14 7.64 -23.23
CA ARG A 217 -5.49 8.74 -22.31
C ARG A 217 -6.65 8.40 -21.38
N TRP A 218 -7.62 7.61 -21.86
CA TRP A 218 -8.78 7.21 -21.06
C TRP A 218 -8.41 6.31 -19.89
N PHE A 219 -7.31 5.55 -20.01
CA PHE A 219 -6.80 4.76 -18.89
C PHE A 219 -6.40 5.66 -17.71
N PHE A 220 -5.69 6.76 -17.97
CA PHE A 220 -5.29 7.70 -16.92
C PHE A 220 -6.47 8.47 -16.34
N TRP A 221 -7.49 8.79 -17.15
CA TRP A 221 -8.76 9.34 -16.65
C TRP A 221 -9.50 8.37 -15.75
N LEU A 222 -9.53 7.08 -16.09
CA LEU A 222 -10.12 6.04 -15.24
C LEU A 222 -9.39 5.94 -13.89
N CYS A 223 -8.06 5.89 -13.91
CA CYS A 223 -7.26 5.91 -12.67
C CYS A 223 -7.54 7.18 -11.83
N THR A 224 -7.68 8.34 -12.48
CA THR A 224 -8.02 9.61 -11.82
C THR A 224 -9.39 9.54 -11.14
N ILE A 225 -10.40 9.00 -11.83
CA ILE A 225 -11.75 8.83 -11.27
C ILE A 225 -11.71 7.90 -10.06
N LEU A 226 -11.07 6.73 -10.18
CA LEU A 226 -10.94 5.78 -9.07
C LEU A 226 -10.23 6.40 -7.86
N GLN A 227 -9.26 7.26 -8.09
CA GLN A 227 -8.50 7.91 -7.02
C GLN A 227 -9.23 9.12 -6.40
N GLY A 228 -10.17 9.72 -7.15
CA GLY A 228 -11.00 10.85 -6.75
C GLY A 228 -12.26 10.47 -5.96
N VAL A 229 -12.75 9.23 -6.04
CA VAL A 229 -13.91 8.72 -5.28
C VAL A 229 -13.53 8.41 -3.80
N ARG A 230 -12.86 9.38 -3.16
CA ARG A 230 -12.44 9.30 -1.76
C ARG A 230 -13.48 9.80 -0.78
#